data_AF-A0A5J5EFL2-F1
#
_entry.id   AF-A0A5J5EFL2-F1
#
_cell.length_a   1.000
_cell.length_b   1.000
_cell.length_c   1.000
_cell.angle_alpha   90.00
_cell.angle_beta   90.00
_cell.angle_gamma   90.00
#
_symmetry.space_group_name_H-M   'P 1'
#
loop_
_entity.id
_entity.type
_entity.pdbx_description
1 polymer ?
#
loop_
_entity_poly.entity_id
_entity_poly.type
_entity_poly.pdbx_seq_one_letter_code
_entity_poly.pdbx_strand_id
1 'polypeptide(L)'
;MANLVRSVFVGVYLHGGLPAAKQFFRQHIVSRKPDVDKLFNFEQLTRELSHLCAREGFEPPVASLMAETGRHSRHPVFVVGVYSGAELMGEGHGASLTRAAVNALKGWYLYSPLEKDLPSKTVVSKDSKFKPAYIDPGEVIV
;
A
#
# COMPACT_ATOMS: atom_id res chain seq x y z
N MET A 1 -23.08 -5.06 18.61
CA MET A 1 -21.71 -4.84 19.15
C MET A 1 -21.00 -3.62 18.58
N ALA A 2 -20.99 -3.39 17.25
CA ALA A 2 -20.32 -2.19 16.70
C ALA A 2 -20.84 -0.85 17.28
N ASN A 3 -22.15 -0.74 17.50
CA ASN A 3 -22.75 0.47 18.10
C ASN A 3 -22.26 0.71 19.54
N LEU A 4 -22.10 -0.34 20.34
CA LEU A 4 -21.57 -0.23 21.70
C LEU A 4 -20.16 0.38 21.70
N VAL A 5 -19.27 -0.14 20.83
CA VAL A 5 -17.90 0.38 20.71
C VAL A 5 -17.91 1.86 20.32
N ARG A 6 -18.73 2.24 19.32
CA ARG A 6 -18.89 3.64 18.92
C ARG A 6 -19.41 4.53 20.06
N SER A 7 -20.39 4.07 20.84
CA SER A 7 -20.90 4.80 21.99
C SER A 7 -19.83 5.01 23.07
N VAL A 8 -18.96 4.02 23.32
CA VAL A 8 -17.81 4.18 24.23
C VAL A 8 -16.85 5.27 23.74
N PHE A 9 -16.53 5.30 22.44
CA PHE A 9 -15.73 6.38 21.85
C PHE A 9 -16.35 7.76 22.06
N VAL A 10 -17.66 7.88 21.87
CA VAL A 10 -18.38 9.14 22.10
C VAL A 10 -18.33 9.54 23.57
N GLY A 11 -18.52 8.61 24.51
CA GLY A 11 -18.38 8.88 25.94
C GLY A 11 -16.98 9.39 26.31
N VAL A 12 -15.92 8.73 25.81
CA VAL A 12 -14.54 9.17 26.02
C VAL A 12 -14.29 10.56 25.42
N TYR A 13 -14.87 10.85 24.26
CA TYR A 13 -14.78 12.18 23.64
C TYR A 13 -15.49 13.27 24.44
N LEU A 14 -16.71 13.00 24.92
CA LEU A 14 -17.51 13.97 25.69
C LEU A 14 -16.85 14.33 27.03
N HIS A 15 -16.25 13.35 27.72
CA HIS A 15 -15.63 13.58 29.04
C HIS A 15 -14.14 13.92 28.98
N GLY A 16 -13.37 13.32 28.07
CA GLY A 16 -11.91 13.47 27.97
C GLY A 16 -11.44 14.33 26.79
N GLY A 17 -12.37 14.84 25.99
CA GLY A 17 -12.07 15.66 24.82
C GLY A 17 -11.38 14.91 23.68
N LEU A 18 -10.95 15.68 22.67
CA LEU A 18 -10.31 15.14 21.46
C LEU A 18 -8.98 14.40 21.72
N PRO A 19 -8.07 14.87 22.60
CA PRO A 19 -6.79 14.18 22.84
C PRO A 19 -6.98 12.76 23.41
N ALA A 20 -7.86 12.61 24.41
CA ALA A 20 -8.15 11.31 25.02
C ALA A 20 -8.79 10.34 24.02
N ALA A 21 -9.76 10.81 23.23
CA ALA A 21 -10.40 9.99 22.20
C ALA A 21 -9.42 9.52 21.12
N LYS A 22 -8.50 10.39 20.66
CA LYS A 22 -7.46 10.02 19.69
C LYS A 22 -6.49 8.99 20.27
N GLN A 23 -6.08 9.14 21.53
CA GLN A 23 -5.22 8.16 22.19
C GLN A 23 -5.92 6.81 22.33
N PHE A 24 -7.18 6.81 22.76
CA PHE A 24 -7.99 5.60 22.87
C PHE A 24 -8.16 4.90 21.51
N PHE A 25 -8.37 5.65 20.43
CA PHE A 25 -8.46 5.13 19.07
C PHE A 25 -7.15 4.48 18.60
N ARG A 26 -6.01 5.12 18.87
CA ARG A 26 -4.69 4.57 18.53
C ARG A 26 -4.43 3.26 19.27
N GLN A 27 -4.82 3.17 20.54
CA GLN A 27 -4.60 1.99 21.39
C GLN A 27 -5.47 0.79 21.02
N HIS A 28 -6.72 1.00 20.57
CA HIS A 28 -7.68 -0.10 20.38
C HIS A 28 -8.01 -0.39 18.91
N ILE A 29 -7.91 0.60 18.01
CA ILE A 29 -8.31 0.44 16.61
C ILE A 29 -7.09 0.34 15.69
N VAL A 30 -6.17 1.32 15.77
CA VAL A 30 -4.98 1.41 14.89
C VAL A 30 -3.86 0.46 15.32
N SER A 31 -3.85 0.05 16.58
CA SER A 31 -2.91 -0.95 17.10
C SER A 31 -3.01 -2.30 16.40
N ARG A 32 -4.17 -2.59 15.79
CA ARG A 32 -4.38 -3.77 14.95
C ARG A 32 -3.60 -3.56 13.66
N LYS A 33 -2.68 -4.47 13.33
CA LYS A 33 -1.94 -4.47 12.05
C LYS A 33 -2.70 -5.30 11.02
N PRO A 34 -3.50 -4.68 10.13
CA PRO A 34 -4.02 -5.40 8.97
C PRO A 34 -2.89 -5.64 7.97
N ASP A 35 -2.88 -6.84 7.38
CA ASP A 35 -1.97 -7.16 6.29
C ASP A 35 -2.57 -6.67 4.98
N VAL A 36 -2.28 -5.40 4.63
CA VAL A 36 -2.86 -4.71 3.47
C VAL A 36 -2.47 -5.41 2.17
N ASP A 37 -1.29 -6.04 2.13
CA ASP A 37 -0.81 -6.82 0.98
C ASP A 37 -1.76 -7.94 0.56
N LYS A 38 -2.46 -8.54 1.54
CA LYS A 38 -3.41 -9.64 1.31
C LYS A 38 -4.78 -9.17 0.83
N LEU A 39 -5.04 -7.87 0.84
CA LEU A 39 -6.31 -7.30 0.39
C LEU A 39 -6.32 -7.04 -1.12
N PHE A 40 -5.17 -7.06 -1.78
CA PHE A 40 -5.07 -6.89 -3.23
C PHE A 40 -5.52 -8.16 -3.96
N ASN A 41 -6.42 -7.98 -4.92
CA ASN A 41 -6.83 -9.00 -5.87
C ASN A 41 -6.77 -8.40 -7.28
N PHE A 42 -5.79 -8.83 -8.07
CA PHE A 42 -5.58 -8.35 -9.44
C PHE A 42 -6.22 -9.31 -10.43
N GLU A 43 -7.18 -8.84 -11.23
CA GLU A 43 -7.82 -9.66 -12.25
C GLU A 43 -7.03 -9.68 -13.56
N GLN A 44 -6.57 -8.50 -14.02
CA GLN A 44 -5.88 -8.33 -15.31
C GLN A 44 -4.54 -7.60 -15.14
N LEU A 45 -3.61 -8.28 -14.48
CA LEU A 45 -2.32 -7.73 -14.06
C LEU A 45 -1.54 -7.00 -15.16
N THR A 46 -1.39 -7.64 -16.32
CA THR A 46 -0.61 -7.09 -17.44
C THR A 46 -1.27 -5.85 -18.03
N ARG A 47 -2.60 -5.83 -18.06
CA ARG A 47 -3.37 -4.72 -18.60
C ARG A 47 -3.34 -3.53 -17.64
N GLU A 48 -3.63 -3.76 -16.35
CA GLU A 48 -3.50 -2.73 -15.30
C GLU A 48 -2.14 -2.07 -15.31
N LEU A 49 -1.07 -2.86 -15.42
CA LEU A 49 0.28 -2.34 -15.47
C LEU A 49 0.57 -1.53 -16.73
N SER A 50 0.12 -1.98 -17.89
CA SER A 50 0.30 -1.23 -19.14
C SER A 50 -0.40 0.13 -19.09
N HIS A 51 -1.60 0.19 -18.51
CA HIS A 51 -2.34 1.44 -18.30
C HIS A 51 -1.68 2.33 -17.25
N LEU A 52 -1.11 1.75 -16.19
CA LEU A 52 -0.34 2.48 -15.19
C LEU A 52 0.88 3.15 -15.81
N CYS A 53 1.68 2.40 -16.56
CA CYS A 53 2.84 2.94 -17.25
C CYS A 53 2.44 4.03 -18.26
N ALA A 54 1.38 3.82 -19.04
CA ALA A 54 0.88 4.82 -19.97
C ALA A 54 0.41 6.11 -19.26
N ARG A 55 -0.22 6.00 -18.09
CA ARG A 55 -0.69 7.16 -17.30
C ARG A 55 0.47 7.99 -16.76
N GLU A 56 1.49 7.34 -16.24
CA GLU A 56 2.67 8.01 -15.67
C GLU A 56 3.67 8.46 -16.75
N GLY A 57 3.42 8.13 -18.03
CA GLY A 57 4.31 8.47 -19.15
C GLY A 57 5.56 7.60 -19.25
N PHE A 58 5.51 6.41 -18.65
CA PHE A 58 6.56 5.42 -18.69
C PHE A 58 6.53 4.57 -19.97
N GLU A 59 7.66 3.93 -20.27
CA GLU A 59 7.74 2.94 -21.33
C GLU A 59 6.87 1.72 -21.00
N PRO A 60 6.38 0.98 -22.02
CA PRO A 60 5.57 -0.19 -21.77
C PRO A 60 6.31 -1.19 -20.87
N PRO A 61 5.63 -1.72 -19.85
CA PRO A 61 6.24 -2.56 -18.83
C PRO A 61 6.68 -3.90 -19.43
N VAL A 62 7.90 -4.31 -19.13
CA VAL A 62 8.43 -5.63 -19.50
C VAL A 62 8.79 -6.40 -18.24
N ALA A 63 8.06 -7.50 -17.99
CA ALA A 63 8.40 -8.43 -16.92
C ALA A 63 9.52 -9.37 -17.39
N SER A 64 10.69 -9.22 -16.79
CA SER A 64 11.88 -10.01 -17.10
C SER A 64 12.24 -10.93 -15.95
N LEU A 65 12.63 -12.16 -16.26
CA LEU A 65 13.13 -13.11 -15.28
C LEU A 65 14.57 -12.72 -14.89
N MET A 66 14.79 -12.38 -13.62
CA MET A 66 16.12 -11.99 -13.12
C MET A 66 16.90 -13.20 -12.63
N ALA A 67 16.25 -14.06 -11.86
CA ALA A 67 16.84 -15.29 -11.33
C ALA A 67 15.78 -16.38 -11.20
N GLU A 68 16.20 -17.63 -11.35
CA GLU A 68 15.36 -18.78 -11.04
C GLU A 68 16.15 -19.91 -10.42
N THR A 69 15.45 -20.72 -9.63
CA THR A 69 15.98 -21.97 -9.11
C THR A 69 14.89 -23.02 -9.02
N GLY A 70 15.27 -24.28 -9.27
CA GLY A 70 14.38 -25.42 -9.06
C GLY A 70 13.14 -25.42 -9.97
N ARG A 71 13.21 -24.90 -11.20
CA ARG A 71 12.08 -24.83 -12.16
C ARG A 71 11.33 -26.16 -12.32
N HIS A 72 12.05 -27.28 -12.31
CA HIS A 72 11.49 -28.64 -12.42
C HIS A 72 11.34 -29.36 -11.07
N SER A 73 11.40 -28.63 -9.97
CA SER A 73 11.20 -29.16 -8.62
C SER A 73 9.76 -28.92 -8.14
N ARG A 74 9.40 -29.53 -7.00
CA ARG A 74 8.11 -29.28 -6.34
C ARG A 74 7.98 -27.84 -5.80
N HIS A 75 9.11 -27.19 -5.50
CA HIS A 75 9.17 -25.87 -4.88
C HIS A 75 10.08 -24.93 -5.68
N PRO A 76 9.68 -24.55 -6.90
CA PRO A 76 10.44 -23.60 -7.71
C PRO A 76 10.41 -22.21 -7.07
N VAL A 77 11.45 -21.42 -7.33
CA VAL A 77 11.49 -20.01 -6.96
C VAL A 77 11.89 -19.20 -8.18
N PHE A 78 11.05 -18.24 -8.55
CA PHE A 78 11.28 -17.30 -9.62
C PHE A 78 11.39 -15.89 -9.03
N VAL A 79 12.39 -15.14 -9.48
CA VAL A 79 12.58 -13.73 -9.17
C VAL A 79 12.35 -12.95 -10.46
N VAL A 80 11.29 -12.14 -10.47
CA VAL A 80 10.85 -11.36 -11.63
C VAL A 80 11.02 -9.88 -11.33
N GLY A 81 11.64 -9.16 -12.28
CA GLY A 81 11.73 -7.71 -12.27
C GLY A 81 10.77 -7.13 -13.29
N VAL A 82 10.03 -6.12 -12.91
CA VAL A 82 9.19 -5.31 -13.82
C VAL A 82 10.00 -4.09 -14.22
N TYR A 83 10.35 -4.00 -15.50
CA TYR A 83 11.13 -2.91 -16.05
C TYR A 83 10.26 -1.97 -16.88
N SER A 84 10.54 -0.69 -16.80
CA SER A 84 10.10 0.31 -17.77
C SER A 84 11.34 0.85 -18.47
N GLY A 85 11.59 0.38 -19.69
CA GLY A 85 12.85 0.63 -20.38
C GLY A 85 14.04 0.04 -19.63
N ALA A 86 14.96 0.89 -19.19
CA ALA A 86 16.13 0.49 -18.41
C ALA A 86 15.91 0.51 -16.88
N GLU A 87 14.81 1.10 -16.41
CA GLU A 87 14.56 1.29 -14.97
C GLU A 87 13.75 0.13 -14.38
N LEU A 88 14.19 -0.37 -13.22
CA LEU A 88 13.50 -1.41 -12.47
C LEU A 88 12.42 -0.77 -11.58
N MET A 89 11.16 -0.96 -11.93
CA MET A 89 10.01 -0.43 -11.19
C MET A 89 9.69 -1.25 -9.94
N GLY A 90 9.92 -2.56 -10.00
CA GLY A 90 9.64 -3.44 -8.88
C GLY A 90 10.22 -4.83 -9.07
N GLU A 91 10.55 -5.47 -7.97
CA GLU A 91 11.02 -6.85 -7.90
C GLU A 91 10.05 -7.68 -7.06
N GLY A 92 9.76 -8.89 -7.53
CA GLY A 92 8.94 -9.84 -6.80
C GLY A 92 9.43 -11.26 -6.95
N HIS A 93 9.26 -12.05 -5.89
CA HIS A 93 9.59 -13.47 -5.89
C HIS A 93 8.33 -14.32 -5.70
N GLY A 94 8.32 -15.53 -6.26
CA GLY A 94 7.19 -16.44 -6.09
C GLY A 94 7.45 -17.83 -6.65
N ALA A 95 6.57 -18.76 -6.30
CA ALA A 95 6.58 -20.13 -6.82
C ALA A 95 6.09 -20.24 -8.27
N SER A 96 5.61 -19.15 -8.86
CA SER A 96 5.23 -19.06 -10.26
C SER A 96 5.59 -17.67 -10.79
N LEU A 97 5.83 -17.59 -12.11
CA LEU A 97 6.12 -16.32 -12.79
C LEU A 97 5.01 -15.29 -12.57
N THR A 98 3.75 -15.71 -12.60
CA THR A 98 2.59 -14.82 -12.36
C THR A 98 2.59 -14.26 -10.95
N ARG A 99 2.86 -15.10 -9.93
CA ARG A 99 2.89 -14.64 -8.53
C ARG A 99 4.10 -13.74 -8.24
N ALA A 100 5.24 -14.00 -8.86
CA ALA A 100 6.41 -13.13 -8.79
C ALA A 100 6.10 -11.75 -9.41
N ALA A 101 5.44 -11.70 -10.56
CA ALA A 101 5.02 -10.44 -11.19
C ALA A 101 3.99 -9.66 -10.33
N VAL A 102 3.02 -10.33 -9.71
CA VAL A 102 2.07 -9.69 -8.78
C VAL A 102 2.80 -9.04 -7.60
N ASN A 103 3.79 -9.73 -7.04
CA ASN A 103 4.56 -9.22 -5.92
C ASN A 103 5.42 -8.00 -6.30
N ALA A 104 5.97 -7.98 -7.52
CA ALA A 104 6.68 -6.80 -8.02
C ALA A 104 5.77 -5.56 -8.08
N LEU A 105 4.50 -5.75 -8.45
CA LEU A 105 3.53 -4.66 -8.60
C LEU A 105 2.96 -4.14 -7.29
N LYS A 106 2.82 -5.03 -6.31
CA LYS A 106 2.46 -4.63 -4.94
C LYS A 106 3.42 -3.60 -4.38
N GLY A 107 4.69 -3.63 -4.78
CA GLY A 107 5.69 -2.62 -4.40
C GLY A 107 5.30 -1.19 -4.76
N TRP A 108 4.64 -0.98 -5.91
CA TRP A 108 4.17 0.33 -6.34
C TRP A 108 2.97 0.81 -5.50
N TYR A 109 1.92 -0.01 -5.40
CA TYR A 109 0.70 0.35 -4.69
C TYR A 109 0.88 0.45 -3.17
N LEU A 110 1.78 -0.35 -2.59
CA LEU A 110 2.10 -0.31 -1.17
C LEU A 110 3.15 0.75 -0.81
N TYR A 111 3.48 1.66 -1.74
CA TYR A 111 4.33 2.79 -1.44
C TYR A 111 3.80 3.54 -0.22
N SER A 112 4.67 3.72 0.77
CA SER A 112 4.36 4.41 1.99
C SER A 112 5.50 5.37 2.32
N PRO A 113 5.25 6.70 2.41
CA PRO A 113 6.27 7.64 2.85
C PRO A 113 6.71 7.32 4.28
N LEU A 114 8.01 7.46 4.54
CA LEU A 114 8.62 7.20 5.85
C LEU A 114 8.12 8.18 6.92
N GLU A 115 7.99 9.45 6.55
CA GLU A 115 7.43 10.49 7.42
C GLU A 115 6.00 10.80 7.01
N LYS A 116 5.03 10.44 7.87
CA LYS A 116 3.62 10.77 7.68
C LYS A 116 3.24 11.93 8.58
N ASP A 117 3.08 13.10 7.97
CA ASP A 117 2.48 14.23 8.66
C ASP A 117 0.95 14.17 8.52
N LEU A 118 0.24 14.28 9.65
CA LEU A 118 -1.22 14.17 9.67
C LEU A 118 -1.81 15.57 9.84
N PRO A 119 -2.80 15.97 9.01
CA PRO A 119 -3.47 17.27 9.14
C PRO A 119 -4.04 17.50 10.55
N SER A 120 -4.43 16.42 11.23
CA SER A 120 -5.00 16.48 12.58
C SER A 120 -4.08 17.05 13.67
N LYS A 121 -2.79 17.32 13.37
CA LYS A 121 -1.84 18.00 14.27
C LYS A 121 -2.16 19.49 14.43
N THR A 122 -2.59 20.17 13.36
CA THR A 122 -2.94 21.61 13.37
C THR A 122 -4.13 21.93 14.27
N VAL A 123 -4.98 20.92 14.52
CA VAL A 123 -6.13 21.02 15.43
C VAL A 123 -5.69 21.07 16.89
N VAL A 124 -4.56 20.44 17.24
CA VAL A 124 -4.08 20.35 18.63
C VAL A 124 -3.20 21.56 18.97
N SER A 125 -2.38 22.01 18.02
CA SER A 125 -1.56 23.22 18.15
C SER A 125 -1.63 24.06 16.89
N LYS A 126 -2.12 25.30 17.03
CA LYS A 126 -2.26 26.26 15.93
C LYS A 126 -0.92 26.64 15.29
N ASP A 127 0.18 26.53 16.03
CA ASP A 127 1.53 26.86 15.56
C ASP A 127 2.23 25.71 14.84
N SER A 128 1.61 24.52 14.77
CA SER A 128 2.21 23.39 14.06
C SER A 128 2.11 23.58 12.54
N LYS A 129 3.27 23.60 11.87
CA LYS A 129 3.33 23.62 10.40
C LYS A 129 2.98 22.24 9.86
N PHE A 130 2.03 22.19 8.92
CA PHE A 130 1.68 20.97 8.20
C PHE A 130 2.44 20.91 6.89
N LYS A 131 3.16 19.81 6.65
CA LYS A 131 3.75 19.53 5.34
C LYS A 131 2.70 18.86 4.43
N PRO A 132 2.41 19.41 3.24
CA PRO A 132 1.49 18.77 2.30
C PRO A 132 1.91 17.33 1.99
N ALA A 133 0.95 16.41 2.10
CA ALA A 133 1.14 15.02 1.70
C ALA A 133 1.01 14.88 0.18
N TYR A 134 1.67 13.86 -0.39
CA TYR A 134 1.43 13.46 -1.77
C TYR A 134 0.00 12.94 -1.90
N ILE A 135 -0.72 13.40 -2.93
CA ILE A 135 -2.08 12.99 -3.26
C ILE A 135 -1.99 12.19 -4.56
N ASP A 136 -2.34 10.91 -4.48
CA ASP A 136 -2.37 10.01 -5.63
C ASP A 136 -3.49 10.44 -6.61
N PRO A 137 -3.25 10.48 -7.94
CA PRO A 137 -4.29 10.69 -8.95
C PRO A 137 -5.40 9.61 -8.96
N GLY A 138 -5.23 8.51 -8.22
CA GLY A 138 -6.25 7.49 -8.01
C GLY A 138 -5.84 6.13 -8.56
N GLU A 139 -6.75 5.14 -8.48
CA GLU A 139 -6.51 3.82 -9.05
C GLU A 139 -6.55 3.84 -10.58
N VAL A 140 -5.87 2.85 -11.19
CA VAL A 140 -5.88 2.69 -12.64
C VAL A 140 -7.14 1.92 -13.03
N ILE A 141 -7.93 2.48 -13.95
CA ILE A 141 -9.15 1.85 -14.47
C ILE A 141 -8.81 1.24 -15.83
N VAL A 142 -9.18 -0.04 -15.99
CA VAL A 142 -8.87 -0.90 -17.15
C VAL A 142 -10.11 -1.27 -17.93
#